data_AF-T0SS22-F1
#
_entry.id   AF-T0SS22-F1
#
_cell.length_a   1.000
_cell.length_b   1.000
_cell.length_c   1.000
_cell.angle_alpha   90.00
_cell.angle_beta   90.00
_cell.angle_gamma   90.00
#
_symmetry.space_group_name_H-M   'P 1'
#
loop_
_entity.id
_entity.type
_entity.pdbx_description
1 polymer ?
#
loop_
_entity_poly.entity_id
_entity_poly.type
_entity_poly.pdbx_seq_one_letter_code
_entity_poly.pdbx_strand_id
1 'polypeptide(L)'
;MSTNLTPEDFYTDPDGNLVFTEAYHRKRGFCCKSGCRHCPFGFGKVVDEDTPTEVSINRDDLKLSDLTADEILWKYSEFIED
;
A
#
# COMPACT_ATOMS: atom_id res chain seq x y z
N MET A 1 1.82 -13.84 21.08
CA MET A 1 2.50 -12.61 21.50
C MET A 1 1.45 -11.64 22.02
N SER A 2 1.20 -11.63 23.33
CA SER A 2 0.36 -10.59 23.95
C SER A 2 1.15 -9.29 23.95
N THR A 3 0.94 -8.47 22.93
CA THR A 3 1.42 -7.09 22.92
C THR A 3 0.43 -6.28 23.73
N ASN A 4 0.85 -5.84 24.92
CA ASN A 4 0.08 -4.89 25.68
C ASN A 4 0.00 -3.60 24.85
N LEU A 5 -1.21 -3.25 24.41
CA LEU A 5 -1.48 -1.98 23.75
C LEU A 5 -1.30 -0.88 24.77
N THR A 6 -0.41 0.05 24.47
CA THR A 6 -0.22 1.27 25.26
C THR A 6 -1.09 2.39 24.69
N PRO A 7 -1.44 3.42 25.49
CA PRO A 7 -2.19 4.58 25.00
C PRO A 7 -1.50 5.34 23.85
N GLU A 8 -0.22 5.07 23.61
CA GLU A 8 0.61 5.69 22.56
C GLU A 8 0.46 4.98 21.20
N ASP A 9 -0.10 3.77 21.20
CA ASP A 9 -0.21 2.91 20.02
C ASP A 9 -1.41 3.26 19.13
N PHE A 10 -2.38 3.98 19.66
CA PHE A 10 -3.58 4.38 18.95
C PHE A 10 -4.15 5.67 19.52
N TYR A 11 -4.92 6.39 18.72
CA TYR A 11 -5.74 7.50 19.16
C TYR A 11 -7.13 7.39 18.55
N THR A 12 -8.11 8.03 19.17
CA THR A 12 -9.45 8.17 18.59
C THR A 12 -9.51 9.49 17.83
N ASP A 13 -9.89 9.44 16.56
CA ASP A 13 -10.12 10.65 15.78
C ASP A 13 -11.45 11.34 16.20
N PRO A 14 -11.72 12.58 15.77
CA PRO A 14 -12.97 13.28 16.08
C PRO A 14 -14.23 12.56 15.56
N ASP A 15 -14.07 11.72 14.54
CA ASP A 15 -15.13 10.92 13.93
C ASP A 15 -15.40 9.61 14.70
N GLY A 16 -14.64 9.34 15.78
CA GLY A 16 -14.79 8.15 16.62
C GLY A 16 -14.04 6.91 16.11
N ASN A 17 -13.22 7.04 15.08
CA ASN A 17 -12.43 5.92 14.56
C ASN A 17 -11.16 5.71 15.39
N LEU A 18 -10.81 4.44 15.57
CA LEU A 18 -9.57 4.05 16.21
C LEU A 18 -8.43 4.03 15.18
N VAL A 19 -7.51 4.99 15.30
CA VAL A 19 -6.38 5.15 14.39
C VAL A 19 -5.10 4.66 15.06
N PHE A 20 -4.45 3.67 14.47
CA PHE A 20 -3.16 3.18 14.95
C PHE A 20 -2.02 4.12 14.55
N THR A 21 -1.12 4.34 15.51
CA THR A 21 0.07 5.18 15.30
C THR A 21 1.21 4.38 14.69
N GLU A 22 2.26 5.10 14.31
CA GLU A 22 3.49 4.50 13.82
C GLU A 22 4.17 3.61 14.88
N ALA A 23 4.05 3.96 16.17
CA ALA A 23 4.60 3.19 17.28
C ALA A 23 4.03 1.77 17.33
N TYR A 24 2.71 1.64 17.14
CA TYR A 24 2.06 0.33 17.04
C TYR A 24 2.59 -0.49 15.88
N HIS A 25 2.73 0.12 14.70
CA HIS A 25 3.23 -0.56 13.52
C HIS A 25 4.71 -0.98 13.66
N ARG A 26 5.53 -0.19 14.37
CA ARG A 26 6.90 -0.56 14.72
C ARG A 26 6.94 -1.73 15.71
N LYS A 27 6.10 -1.72 16.75
CA LYS A 27 5.97 -2.83 17.72
C LYS A 27 5.48 -4.13 17.07
N ARG A 28 4.62 -4.03 16.05
CA ARG A 28 4.16 -5.17 15.25
C ARG A 28 5.32 -5.87 14.52
N GLY A 29 6.35 -5.12 14.13
CA GLY A 29 7.58 -5.66 13.55
C GLY A 29 7.49 -6.11 12.09
N PHE A 30 6.33 -6.00 11.44
CA PHE A 30 6.17 -6.33 10.01
C PHE A 30 5.14 -5.44 9.31
N CYS A 31 5.36 -5.20 8.01
CA CYS A 31 4.42 -4.48 7.16
C CYS A 31 3.24 -5.37 6.77
N CYS A 32 2.02 -4.93 7.02
CA CYS A 32 0.80 -5.66 6.67
C CYS A 32 0.26 -5.37 5.27
N LYS A 33 0.91 -4.48 4.51
CA LYS A 33 0.53 -4.10 3.15
C LYS A 33 -0.91 -3.61 3.02
N SER A 34 -1.44 -2.98 4.06
CA SER A 34 -2.84 -2.49 4.10
C SER A 34 -2.98 -1.00 3.78
N GLY A 35 -1.92 -0.31 3.36
CA GLY A 35 -1.97 1.12 3.03
C GLY A 35 -2.27 2.02 4.23
N CYS A 36 -1.73 1.72 5.41
CA CYS A 36 -2.01 2.50 6.62
C CYS A 36 -1.36 3.90 6.59
N ARG A 37 -2.09 4.92 7.09
CA ARG A 37 -1.67 6.33 7.09
C ARG A 37 -0.34 6.59 7.81
N HIS A 38 -0.09 5.84 8.89
CA HIS A 38 1.13 5.92 9.71
C HIS A 38 2.09 4.76 9.46
N CYS A 39 2.15 4.23 8.23
CA CYS A 39 3.04 3.13 7.90
C CYS A 39 4.53 3.55 8.06
N PRO A 40 5.30 2.93 8.97
CA PRO A 40 6.73 3.20 9.09
C PRO A 40 7.53 2.66 7.88
N PHE A 41 6.94 1.76 7.10
CA PHE A 41 7.57 1.12 5.94
C PHE A 41 7.28 1.86 4.61
N GLY A 42 6.53 2.97 4.63
CA GLY A 42 6.25 3.76 3.43
C GLY A 42 5.25 3.13 2.45
N PHE A 43 4.56 2.07 2.84
CA PHE A 43 3.59 1.38 1.98
C PHE A 43 2.34 2.25 1.77
N GLY A 44 1.98 2.51 0.51
CA GLY A 44 0.79 3.31 0.12
C GLY A 44 1.00 4.83 0.11
N LYS A 45 2.24 5.34 0.23
CA LYS A 45 2.55 6.78 0.14
C LYS A 45 3.00 7.24 -1.26
N VAL A 46 2.49 6.62 -2.32
CA VAL A 46 2.78 7.05 -3.70
C VAL A 46 1.50 7.65 -4.27
N VAL A 47 1.27 8.91 -3.94
CA VAL A 47 0.24 9.74 -4.57
C VAL A 47 0.98 10.87 -5.27
N ASP A 48 1.39 10.63 -6.51
CA ASP A 48 1.73 11.73 -7.40
C ASP A 48 0.42 12.49 -7.66
N GLU A 49 0.41 13.83 -7.54
CA GLU A 49 -0.82 14.64 -7.67
C GLU A 49 -1.52 14.41 -9.03
N ASP A 50 -0.73 14.10 -10.06
CA ASP A 50 -1.21 13.79 -11.40
C ASP A 50 -1.76 12.36 -11.55
N THR A 51 -1.59 11.49 -10.55
CA THR A 51 -2.02 10.09 -10.60
C THR A 51 -3.27 9.87 -9.74
N PRO A 52 -4.41 9.49 -10.33
CA PRO A 52 -5.62 9.18 -9.56
C PRO A 52 -5.35 8.08 -8.53
N THR A 53 -5.85 8.24 -7.31
CA THR A 53 -5.71 7.27 -6.20
C THR A 53 -6.15 5.85 -6.62
N GLU A 54 -7.09 5.74 -7.55
CA GLU A 54 -7.61 4.49 -8.10
C GLU A 54 -6.55 3.70 -8.90
N VAL A 55 -5.52 4.38 -9.40
CA VAL A 55 -4.40 3.82 -10.18
C VAL A 55 -3.13 3.68 -9.32
N SER A 56 -3.15 4.14 -8.06
CA SER A 56 -2.05 4.00 -7.09
C SER A 56 -1.93 2.57 -6.50
N ILE A 57 -2.12 1.55 -7.35
CA ILE A 57 -1.74 0.18 -7.03
C ILE A 57 -0.21 0.10 -6.91
N ASN A 58 0.28 -0.73 -5.99
CA ASN A 58 1.70 -0.79 -5.62
C ASN A 58 2.58 -0.85 -6.87
N ARG A 59 3.58 0.04 -6.93
CA ARG A 59 4.57 0.08 -8.02
C ARG A 59 5.30 -1.26 -8.21
N ASP A 60 5.25 -2.14 -7.21
CA ASP A 60 5.80 -3.51 -7.25
C ASP A 60 4.94 -4.50 -8.06
N ASP A 61 3.64 -4.23 -8.25
CA ASP A 61 2.73 -5.04 -9.08
C ASP A 61 2.69 -4.56 -10.54
N LEU A 62 3.22 -3.37 -10.81
CA LEU A 62 3.29 -2.80 -12.15
C LEU A 62 4.71 -2.87 -12.71
N LYS A 63 5.15 -4.07 -13.11
CA LYS A 63 6.23 -4.21 -14.10
C LYS A 63 5.76 -3.80 -15.51
N LEU A 64 5.05 -2.68 -15.61
CA LEU A 64 4.63 -2.08 -16.88
C LEU A 64 5.54 -0.92 -17.27
N SER A 65 6.31 -0.36 -16.33
CA SER A 65 7.32 0.66 -16.62
C SER A 65 8.48 0.14 -17.46
N ASP A 66 8.68 -1.18 -17.49
CA ASP A 66 9.83 -1.82 -18.13
C ASP A 66 9.47 -2.49 -19.46
N LEU A 67 8.19 -2.46 -19.85
CA LEU A 67 7.72 -3.08 -21.09
C LEU A 67 7.37 -2.00 -22.10
N THR A 68 7.98 -2.08 -23.27
CA THR A 68 7.62 -1.26 -24.41
C THR A 68 6.18 -1.54 -24.85
N ALA A 69 5.54 -0.58 -25.52
CA ALA A 69 4.18 -0.76 -26.04
C ALA A 69 4.06 -2.03 -26.91
N ASP A 70 5.12 -2.39 -27.64
CA ASP A 70 5.18 -3.59 -28.46
C ASP A 70 5.24 -4.90 -27.63
N GLU A 71 5.94 -4.90 -26.49
CA GLU A 71 6.00 -6.05 -25.58
C GLU A 71 4.67 -6.29 -24.85
N ILE A 72 3.94 -5.21 -24.55
CA ILE A 72 2.59 -5.30 -23.97
C ILE A 72 1.63 -5.93 -24.99
N LEU A 73 1.64 -5.47 -26.24
CA LEU A 73 0.76 -6.00 -27.30
C LEU A 73 1.01 -7.49 -27.57
N TRP A 74 2.27 -7.92 -27.60
CA TRP A 74 2.62 -9.33 -27.80
C TRP A 74 2.08 -10.23 -26.68
N LYS A 75 2.27 -9.84 -25.41
CA LYS A 75 1.72 -10.59 -24.27
C LYS A 75 0.19 -10.68 -24.27
N TYR A 76 -0.49 -9.62 -24.67
CA TYR A 76 -1.95 -9.63 -24.77
C TYR A 76 -2.46 -10.49 -25.93
N SER A 77 -1.68 -10.60 -27.01
CA SER A 77 -2.03 -11.46 -28.15
C SER A 77 -1.94 -12.97 -27.82
N GLU A 78 -1.03 -13.38 -26.92
CA GLU A 78 -0.93 -14.77 -26.45
C GLU A 78 -2.12 -15.21 -25.57
N PHE A 79 -2.87 -14.26 -25.00
CA PHE A 79 -3.98 -14.55 -24.09
C PHE A 79 -5.34 -14.73 -24.81
N ILE A 80 -5.42 -14.44 -26.11
CA ILE A 80 -6.68 -14.49 -26.89
C ILE A 80 -6.87 -15.85 -27.60
N GLU A 81 -5.87 -16.72 -27.59
CA GLU A 81 -5.92 -18.03 -28.29
C GLU A 81 -6.26 -19.25 -27.39
N ASP A 82 -6.70 -19.06 -26.14
CA ASP A 82 -7.26 -20.13 -25.27
C ASP A 82 -8.76 -19.90 -24.95
#